data_AF-A0A183CWP3-F1
#
_entry.id   AF-A0A183CWP3-F1
#
_cell.length_a   1.000
_cell.length_b   1.000
_cell.length_c   1.000
_cell.angle_alpha   90.00
_cell.angle_beta   90.00
_cell.angle_gamma   90.00
#
_symmetry.space_group_name_H-M   'P 1'
#
loop_
_entity.id
_entity.type
_entity.pdbx_description
1 polymer ?
#
loop_
_entity_poly.entity_id
_entity_poly.type
_entity_poly.pdbx_seq_one_letter_code
_entity_poly.pdbx_strand_id
1 'polypeptide(L)'
;MRCLGVPGVEDFYKKHESKLKKIDPFSSVKKFDAKKFFVDLATGGTAAAISKTAVAPIERVKILLQVQDAQKTIAVEKRYRGIFDVLIRVPREQGLLALWRGNLANVIRYFPTQALNFAFKDTFKKMFMEG
;
A
#
# COMPACT_ATOMS: atom_id res chain seq x y z
N MET A 1 46.54 39.15 19.20
CA MET A 1 46.71 38.21 18.07
C MET A 1 45.63 38.51 17.03
N ARG A 2 45.86 39.46 16.13
CA ARG A 2 45.01 39.72 14.96
C ARG A 2 45.72 39.08 13.77
N CYS A 3 45.27 37.89 13.38
CA CYS A 3 45.73 37.28 12.15
C CYS A 3 45.26 38.13 10.96
N LEU A 4 46.20 38.39 10.07
CA LEU A 4 46.17 39.30 8.93
C LEU A 4 44.90 39.16 8.08
N GLY A 5 44.23 40.28 7.82
CA GLY A 5 43.13 40.36 6.87
C GLY A 5 43.65 40.18 5.46
N VAL A 6 43.35 39.03 4.85
CA VAL A 6 43.69 38.71 3.46
C VAL A 6 42.61 39.34 2.56
N PRO A 7 42.92 40.39 1.78
CA PRO A 7 41.96 41.03 0.89
C PRO A 7 41.52 40.04 -0.19
N GLY A 8 40.23 39.70 -0.19
CA GLY A 8 39.61 38.73 -1.12
C GLY A 8 38.98 37.51 -0.45
N VAL A 9 39.32 37.21 0.81
CA VAL A 9 38.70 36.09 1.55
C VAL A 9 37.30 36.43 2.06
N GLU A 10 37.05 37.69 2.45
CA GLU A 10 35.72 38.15 2.89
C GLU A 10 34.69 38.16 1.74
N ASP A 11 35.11 38.50 0.52
CA ASP A 11 34.26 38.44 -0.66
C ASP A 11 33.99 36.99 -1.11
N PHE A 12 34.99 36.12 -0.95
CA PHE A 12 34.82 34.69 -1.15
C PHE A 12 33.81 34.09 -0.14
N TYR A 13 33.87 34.52 1.12
CA TYR A 13 32.94 34.09 2.18
C TYR A 13 31.50 34.57 1.89
N LYS A 14 31.31 35.84 1.54
CA LYS A 14 29.98 36.40 1.16
C LYS A 14 29.39 35.74 -0.09
N LYS A 15 30.23 35.41 -1.09
CA LYS A 15 29.79 34.72 -2.30
C LYS A 15 29.30 33.31 -2.01
N HIS A 16 29.94 32.60 -1.08
CA HIS A 16 29.54 31.25 -0.68
C HIS A 16 28.35 31.22 0.32
N GLU A 17 28.16 32.25 1.15
CA GLU A 17 26.97 32.38 2.03
C GLU A 17 25.66 32.42 1.23
N SER A 18 25.65 33.12 0.09
CA SER A 18 24.50 33.20 -0.81
C SER A 18 24.12 31.85 -1.45
N LYS A 19 25.09 30.94 -1.54
CA LYS A 19 24.93 29.59 -2.09
C LYS A 19 24.53 28.59 -1.00
N LEU A 20 24.92 28.84 0.26
CA LEU A 20 24.54 28.04 1.43
C LEU A 20 23.07 28.23 1.83
N LYS A 21 22.51 29.45 1.76
CA LYS A 21 21.06 29.71 2.01
C LYS A 21 20.10 29.11 0.96
N LYS A 22 20.62 28.52 -0.13
CA LYS A 22 19.81 27.79 -1.12
C LYS A 22 19.86 26.28 -0.92
N ILE A 23 20.71 25.80 -0.02
CA ILE A 23 20.88 24.39 0.31
C ILE A 23 20.35 24.22 1.74
N ASP A 24 19.06 24.48 1.92
CA ASP A 24 18.34 24.03 3.10
C ASP A 24 17.76 22.65 2.74
N PRO A 25 18.39 21.51 3.08
CA PRO A 25 17.82 20.18 2.81
C PRO A 25 16.53 19.91 3.61
N PHE A 26 16.09 20.86 4.44
CA PHE A 26 15.01 20.72 5.40
C PHE A 26 13.75 21.57 5.07
N SER A 27 13.79 22.51 4.12
CA SER A 27 12.66 23.43 3.90
C SER A 27 11.49 22.85 3.08
N SER A 28 11.69 21.70 2.45
CA SER A 28 10.62 20.99 1.71
C SER A 28 9.82 20.04 2.62
N VAL A 29 9.33 20.54 3.75
CA VAL A 29 8.19 19.91 4.42
C VAL A 29 6.99 20.09 3.48
N LYS A 30 6.70 19.08 2.66
CA LYS A 30 5.52 19.06 1.78
C LYS A 30 4.30 19.37 2.63
N LYS A 31 3.73 20.56 2.45
CA LYS A 31 2.45 20.92 3.05
C LYS A 31 1.44 19.83 2.63
N PHE A 32 0.74 19.27 3.61
CA PHE A 32 -0.26 18.24 3.36
C PHE A 32 -1.40 18.85 2.52
N ASP A 33 -1.41 18.54 1.22
CA ASP A 33 -2.47 18.95 0.32
C ASP A 33 -3.60 17.93 0.40
N ALA A 34 -4.58 18.22 1.24
CA ALA A 34 -5.75 17.36 1.44
C ALA A 34 -6.50 17.12 0.11
N LYS A 35 -6.61 18.14 -0.75
CA LYS A 35 -7.33 18.01 -2.03
C LYS A 35 -6.61 17.04 -2.95
N LYS A 36 -5.29 17.17 -3.10
CA LYS A 36 -4.49 16.23 -3.88
C LYS A 36 -4.54 14.82 -3.29
N PHE A 37 -4.49 14.69 -1.96
CA PHE A 37 -4.63 13.40 -1.28
C PHE A 37 -5.96 12.72 -1.62
N PHE A 38 -7.10 13.43 -1.56
CA PHE A 38 -8.39 12.83 -1.90
C PHE A 38 -8.51 12.46 -3.38
N VAL A 39 -7.94 13.26 -4.29
CA VAL A 39 -7.91 12.90 -5.73
C VAL A 39 -7.04 11.66 -5.97
N ASP A 40 -5.85 11.59 -5.38
CA ASP A 40 -4.96 10.43 -5.49
C ASP A 40 -5.61 9.19 -4.84
N LEU A 41 -6.30 9.35 -3.70
CA LEU A 41 -7.05 8.29 -3.02
C LEU A 41 -8.22 7.79 -3.87
N ALA A 42 -9.00 8.67 -4.48
CA ALA A 42 -10.14 8.28 -5.31
C ALA A 42 -9.67 7.56 -6.59
N THR A 43 -8.63 8.08 -7.23
CA THR A 43 -8.08 7.50 -8.46
C THR A 43 -7.42 6.16 -8.17
N GLY A 44 -6.58 6.08 -7.13
CA GLY A 44 -5.93 4.85 -6.70
C GLY A 44 -6.93 3.82 -6.13
N GLY A 45 -7.93 4.28 -5.39
CA GLY A 45 -9.00 3.46 -4.83
C GLY A 45 -9.87 2.82 -5.92
N THR A 46 -10.22 3.59 -6.95
CA THR A 46 -11.01 3.08 -8.10
C THR A 46 -10.20 2.05 -8.90
N ALA A 47 -8.94 2.34 -9.20
CA ALA A 47 -8.05 1.40 -9.88
C ALA A 47 -7.90 0.10 -9.08
N ALA A 48 -7.67 0.21 -7.76
CA ALA A 48 -7.56 -0.95 -6.87
C ALA A 48 -8.87 -1.75 -6.78
N ALA A 49 -10.03 -1.08 -6.76
CA ALA A 49 -11.34 -1.74 -6.75
C ALA A 49 -11.58 -2.55 -8.04
N ILE A 50 -11.26 -1.99 -9.20
CA ILE A 50 -11.35 -2.68 -10.49
C ILE A 50 -10.43 -3.89 -10.51
N SER A 51 -9.15 -3.72 -10.15
CA SER A 51 -8.20 -4.83 -10.12
C SER A 51 -8.62 -5.94 -9.15
N LYS A 52 -9.09 -5.59 -7.94
CA LYS A 52 -9.57 -6.59 -6.98
C LYS A 52 -10.83 -7.32 -7.45
N THR A 53 -11.72 -6.63 -8.16
CA THR A 53 -12.92 -7.25 -8.73
C THR A 53 -12.57 -8.26 -9.82
N ALA A 54 -11.58 -7.96 -10.66
CA ALA A 54 -11.09 -8.87 -11.69
C ALA A 54 -10.36 -10.10 -11.11
N VAL A 55 -9.63 -9.93 -10.00
CA VAL A 55 -8.85 -11.02 -9.37
C VAL A 55 -9.68 -11.88 -8.40
N ALA A 56 -10.77 -11.35 -7.85
CA ALA A 56 -11.62 -12.04 -6.87
C ALA A 56 -12.05 -13.49 -7.24
N PRO A 57 -12.45 -13.82 -8.48
CA PRO A 57 -12.85 -15.19 -8.79
C PRO A 57 -11.69 -16.19 -8.68
N ILE A 58 -10.49 -15.81 -9.13
CA ILE A 58 -9.31 -16.67 -9.10
C ILE A 58 -8.81 -16.84 -7.66
N GLU A 59 -8.80 -15.76 -6.87
CA GLU A 59 -8.43 -15.81 -5.46
C GLU A 59 -9.39 -16.70 -4.66
N ARG A 60 -10.70 -16.64 -4.97
CA ARG A 60 -11.70 -17.51 -4.37
C ARG A 60 -11.45 -18.98 -4.71
N VAL A 61 -11.15 -19.31 -5.97
CA VAL A 61 -10.84 -20.68 -6.40
C VAL A 61 -9.61 -21.22 -5.65
N LYS A 62 -8.55 -20.41 -5.52
CA LYS A 62 -7.35 -20.79 -4.79
C LYS A 62 -7.66 -21.16 -3.33
N ILE A 63 -8.42 -20.31 -2.63
CA ILE A 63 -8.80 -20.56 -1.24
C ILE A 63 -9.64 -21.83 -1.12
N LEU A 64 -10.62 -22.04 -2.01
CA LEU A 64 -11.45 -23.24 -1.99
C LEU A 64 -10.63 -24.52 -2.21
N LEU A 65 -9.68 -24.50 -3.15
CA LEU A 65 -8.79 -25.64 -3.41
C LEU A 65 -7.81 -25.90 -2.26
N GLN A 66 -7.35 -24.87 -1.56
CA GLN A 66 -6.44 -25.02 -0.42
C GLN A 66 -7.16 -25.48 0.86
N VAL A 67 -8.39 -25.01 1.09
CA VAL A 67 -9.13 -25.26 2.34
C VAL A 67 -9.94 -26.56 2.29
N GLN A 68 -10.30 -27.07 1.09
CA GLN A 68 -11.07 -28.31 0.97
C GLN A 68 -10.38 -29.54 1.58
N ASP A 69 -9.05 -29.58 1.61
CA ASP A 69 -8.31 -30.69 2.23
C ASP A 69 -8.33 -30.61 3.76
N ALA A 70 -8.48 -29.40 4.31
CA ALA A 70 -8.63 -29.18 5.75
C ALA A 70 -10.09 -29.38 6.23
N GLN A 71 -11.09 -29.33 5.33
CA GLN A 71 -12.49 -29.51 5.69
C GLN A 71 -12.91 -30.99 5.74
N LYS A 72 -13.07 -31.52 6.95
CA LYS A 72 -13.55 -32.89 7.20
C LYS A 72 -15.02 -33.14 6.82
N THR A 73 -15.80 -32.08 6.61
CA THR A 73 -17.23 -32.15 6.27
C THR A 73 -17.50 -32.38 4.79
N ILE A 74 -16.50 -32.19 3.92
CA ILE A 74 -16.64 -32.44 2.48
C ILE A 74 -16.19 -33.88 2.22
N ALA A 75 -17.14 -34.73 1.81
CA ALA A 75 -16.84 -36.09 1.37
C ALA A 75 -15.78 -36.05 0.25
N VAL A 76 -14.83 -36.99 0.25
CA VAL A 76 -13.69 -37.01 -0.68
C VAL A 76 -14.18 -37.01 -2.13
N GLU A 77 -15.30 -37.69 -2.40
CA GLU A 77 -15.97 -37.72 -3.72
C GLU A 77 -16.55 -36.38 -4.19
N LYS A 78 -16.78 -35.42 -3.29
CA LYS A 78 -17.31 -34.09 -3.62
C LYS A 78 -16.24 -33.00 -3.68
N ARG A 79 -14.96 -33.34 -3.51
CA ARG A 79 -13.85 -32.39 -3.65
C ARG A 79 -13.73 -31.91 -5.10
N TYR A 80 -13.29 -30.67 -5.25
CA TYR A 80 -13.11 -30.05 -6.56
C TYR A 80 -11.88 -30.64 -7.23
N ARG A 81 -12.04 -31.12 -8.47
CA ARG A 81 -10.96 -31.81 -9.21
C ARG A 81 -9.94 -30.85 -9.81
N GLY A 82 -10.27 -29.57 -9.90
CA GLY A 82 -9.37 -28.54 -10.44
C GLY A 82 -10.01 -27.15 -10.50
N ILE A 83 -9.26 -26.19 -11.03
CA ILE A 83 -9.64 -24.77 -11.09
C ILE A 83 -10.94 -24.57 -11.89
N PHE A 84 -11.05 -25.19 -13.07
CA PHE A 84 -12.22 -25.06 -13.94
C PHE A 84 -13.49 -25.69 -13.34
N ASP A 85 -13.34 -26.78 -12.58
CA ASP A 85 -14.46 -27.43 -11.89
C ASP A 85 -15.06 -26.47 -10.84
N VAL A 86 -14.22 -25.77 -10.07
CA VAL A 86 -14.68 -24.74 -9.13
C VAL A 86 -15.37 -23.58 -9.85
N LEU A 87 -14.77 -23.05 -10.93
CA LEU A 87 -15.29 -21.90 -11.67
C LEU A 87 -16.66 -22.16 -12.32
N ILE A 88 -16.94 -23.39 -12.74
CA ILE A 88 -18.22 -23.76 -13.37
C ILE A 88 -19.25 -24.14 -12.31
N ARG A 89 -18.84 -24.90 -11.30
CA ARG A 89 -19.74 -25.51 -10.32
C ARG A 89 -20.20 -24.52 -9.25
N VAL A 90 -19.32 -23.65 -8.78
CA VAL A 90 -19.66 -22.66 -7.73
C VAL A 90 -20.75 -21.68 -8.18
N PRO A 91 -20.69 -21.06 -9.38
CA PRO A 91 -21.77 -20.20 -9.85
C PRO A 91 -23.09 -20.93 -10.06
N ARG A 92 -23.04 -22.21 -10.46
CA ARG A 92 -24.24 -23.04 -10.67
C ARG A 92 -24.92 -23.44 -9.35
N GLU A 93 -24.14 -23.75 -8.32
CA GLU A 93 -24.67 -24.20 -7.02
C GLU A 93 -25.04 -23.05 -6.09
N GLN A 94 -24.27 -21.95 -6.08
CA GLN A 94 -24.40 -20.86 -5.10
C GLN A 94 -24.71 -19.50 -5.72
N GLY A 95 -24.72 -19.39 -7.05
CA GLY A 95 -24.92 -18.15 -7.81
C GLY A 95 -23.62 -17.42 -8.17
N LEU A 96 -23.65 -16.58 -9.21
CA LEU A 96 -22.49 -15.83 -9.71
C LEU A 96 -21.84 -14.92 -8.65
N LEU A 97 -22.65 -14.34 -7.76
CA LEU A 97 -22.15 -13.50 -6.66
C LEU A 97 -21.37 -14.29 -5.59
N ALA A 98 -21.50 -15.63 -5.56
CA ALA A 98 -20.78 -16.47 -4.63
C ALA A 98 -19.25 -16.44 -4.86
N LEU A 99 -18.81 -16.12 -6.08
CA LEU A 99 -17.39 -15.94 -6.41
C LEU A 99 -16.76 -14.72 -5.70
N TRP A 100 -17.55 -13.69 -5.41
CA TRP A 100 -17.13 -12.50 -4.66
C TRP A 100 -17.41 -12.60 -3.15
N ARG A 101 -18.06 -13.68 -2.71
CA ARG A 101 -18.42 -13.91 -1.30
C ARG A 101 -17.14 -14.17 -0.50
N GLY A 102 -16.81 -13.22 0.38
CA GLY A 102 -15.57 -13.21 1.17
C GLY A 102 -14.63 -12.03 0.88
N ASN A 103 -14.78 -11.36 -0.27
CA ASN A 103 -14.00 -10.16 -0.60
C ASN A 103 -14.29 -9.01 0.38
N LEU A 104 -15.53 -8.87 0.83
CA LEU A 104 -15.92 -7.89 1.84
C LEU A 104 -15.19 -8.10 3.18
N ALA A 105 -15.06 -9.36 3.63
CA ALA A 105 -14.33 -9.68 4.86
C ALA A 105 -12.83 -9.38 4.72
N ASN A 106 -12.25 -9.64 3.55
CA ASN A 106 -10.88 -9.24 3.23
C ASN A 106 -10.70 -7.72 3.29
N VAL A 107 -11.63 -6.94 2.73
CA VAL A 107 -11.58 -5.47 2.75
C VAL A 107 -11.69 -4.92 4.18
N ILE A 108 -12.65 -5.42 4.96
CA ILE A 108 -12.84 -5.02 6.37
C ILE A 108 -11.58 -5.31 7.19
N ARG A 109 -10.93 -6.45 6.98
CA ARG A 109 -9.67 -6.80 7.67
C ARG A 109 -8.48 -5.95 7.22
N TYR A 110 -8.42 -5.58 5.94
CA TYR A 110 -7.34 -4.78 5.39
C TYR A 110 -7.35 -3.34 5.93
N PHE A 111 -8.54 -2.78 6.17
CA PHE A 111 -8.69 -1.40 6.63
C PHE A 111 -7.92 -1.06 7.93
N PRO A 112 -8.05 -1.81 9.06
CA PRO A 112 -7.30 -1.52 10.28
C PRO A 112 -5.80 -1.72 10.10
N THR A 113 -5.38 -2.71 9.31
CA THR A 113 -3.96 -2.95 9.01
C THR A 113 -3.35 -1.75 8.27
N GLN A 114 -4.05 -1.22 7.27
CA GLN A 114 -3.60 -0.06 6.52
C GLN A 114 -3.64 1.23 7.36
N ALA A 115 -4.64 1.39 8.22
CA ALA A 115 -4.73 2.53 9.14
C ALA A 115 -3.56 2.55 10.14
N LEU A 116 -3.25 1.40 10.74
CA LEU A 116 -2.09 1.25 11.63
C LEU A 116 -0.78 1.48 10.88
N ASN A 117 -0.62 0.88 9.70
CA ASN A 117 0.55 1.12 8.86
C ASN A 117 0.70 2.61 8.54
N PHE A 118 -0.37 3.32 8.19
CA PHE A 118 -0.31 4.75 7.91
C PHE A 118 0.06 5.57 9.16
N ALA A 119 -0.51 5.25 10.31
CA ALA A 119 -0.25 5.94 11.57
C ALA A 119 1.19 5.74 12.09
N PHE A 120 1.75 4.55 11.91
CA PHE A 120 3.03 4.18 12.51
C PHE A 120 4.21 4.14 11.55
N LYS A 121 4.00 4.05 10.23
CA LYS A 121 5.09 3.92 9.24
C LYS A 121 6.06 5.10 9.29
N ASP A 122 5.55 6.32 9.38
CA ASP A 122 6.41 7.51 9.42
C ASP A 122 7.13 7.65 10.78
N THR A 123 6.49 7.22 11.86
CA THR A 123 7.04 7.20 13.22
C THR A 123 8.20 6.21 13.34
N PHE A 124 8.01 4.97 12.89
CA PHE A 124 9.06 3.96 12.89
C PHE A 124 10.19 4.29 11.91
N LYS A 125 9.86 4.86 10.74
CA LYS A 125 10.88 5.24 9.74
C LYS A 125 11.84 6.30 10.29
N LYS A 126 11.34 7.30 11.03
CA LYS A 126 12.18 8.31 11.68
C LYS A 126 13.02 7.71 12.81
N MET A 127 12.40 6.89 13.66
CA MET A 127 13.07 6.28 14.81
C MET A 127 14.24 5.35 14.42
N PHE A 128 14.14 4.62 13.31
CA PHE A 128 15.15 3.64 12.90
C PHE A 128 16.07 4.07 11.75
N MET A 129 15.74 5.12 10.98
CA MET A 129 16.63 5.62 9.90
C MET A 129 17.32 6.95 10.23
N GLU A 130 16.91 7.68 11.27
CA GLU A 130 17.64 8.87 11.77
C GLU A 130 18.54 8.57 12.99
N GLY A 131 18.70 7.28 13.34
CA GLY A 131 19.59 6.79 14.40
C GLY A 131 20.87 6.17 13.85
#